data_AF-A0A2R6E728-F1
#
_entry.id   AF-A0A2R6E728-F1
#
_cell.length_a   1.000
_cell.length_b   1.000
_cell.length_c   1.000
_cell.angle_alpha   90.00
_cell.angle_beta   90.00
_cell.angle_gamma   90.00
#
_symmetry.space_group_name_H-M   'P 1'
#
loop_
_entity.id
_entity.type
_entity.pdbx_description
1 polymer ?
#
loop_
_entity_poly.entity_id
_entity_poly.type
_entity_poly.pdbx_seq_one_letter_code
_entity_poly.pdbx_strand_id
1 'polypeptide(L)'
;MPEFEFLDVDEADAPGDEFAEIELEDTAADEAGRRADREFNEFRERIKNTEQFKLEESVFDEATYGALYDLVQDGHIVAFGGPISTGKEANVYTALGPQDTEVAVKVYRINASEFVDMRG
;
A
#
# COMPACT_ATOMS: atom_id res chain seq x y z
N MET A 1 25.90 -26.47 55.78
CA MET A 1 25.97 -25.16 55.10
C MET A 1 27.13 -25.28 54.11
N PRO A 2 26.87 -25.60 52.83
CA PRO A 2 27.91 -25.59 51.81
C PRO A 2 28.14 -24.14 51.38
N GLU A 3 29.40 -23.73 51.29
CA GLU A 3 29.80 -22.43 50.74
C GLU A 3 29.43 -22.39 49.25
N PHE A 4 28.72 -21.33 48.85
CA PHE A 4 28.48 -21.04 47.45
C PHE A 4 29.78 -20.52 46.85
N GLU A 5 30.40 -21.35 46.00
CA GLU A 5 31.47 -20.96 45.10
C GLU A 5 30.87 -19.99 44.07
N PHE A 6 31.33 -18.73 44.11
CA PHE A 6 30.92 -17.72 43.15
C PHE A 6 31.34 -18.18 41.75
N LEU A 7 30.38 -18.30 40.82
CA LEU A 7 30.68 -18.47 39.40
C LEU A 7 31.46 -17.23 38.92
N ASP A 8 32.61 -17.46 38.29
CA ASP A 8 33.36 -16.45 37.55
C ASP A 8 32.43 -15.82 36.50
N VAL A 9 32.22 -14.50 36.62
CA VAL A 9 31.36 -13.70 35.74
C VAL A 9 32.14 -13.19 34.51
N ASP A 10 33.42 -13.57 34.39
CA ASP A 10 34.33 -13.13 33.32
C ASP A 10 33.97 -13.70 31.94
N GLU A 11 33.03 -14.63 31.85
CA GLU A 11 32.54 -15.19 30.58
C GLU A 11 31.31 -14.43 30.02
N ALA A 12 30.92 -13.32 30.65
CA ALA A 12 29.80 -12.47 30.18
C ALA A 12 30.19 -11.44 29.10
N ASP A 13 31.49 -11.25 28.82
CA ASP A 13 32.00 -10.22 27.89
C ASP A 13 32.43 -10.76 26.51
N ALA A 14 32.23 -12.05 26.24
CA ALA A 14 32.35 -12.59 24.89
C ALA A 14 30.99 -12.43 24.19
N PRO A 15 30.84 -11.60 23.14
CA PRO A 15 29.66 -11.69 22.28
C PRO A 15 29.60 -13.12 21.75
N GLY A 16 28.57 -13.87 22.15
CA GLY A 16 28.45 -15.29 21.84
C GLY A 16 28.59 -15.53 20.34
N ASP A 17 29.62 -16.28 19.96
CA ASP A 17 29.88 -16.84 18.61
C ASP A 17 28.80 -17.87 18.20
N GLU A 18 27.66 -17.93 18.91
CA GLU A 18 26.55 -18.86 18.72
C GLU A 18 25.51 -18.39 17.70
N PHE A 19 25.68 -17.18 17.15
CA PHE A 19 24.89 -16.77 15.99
C PHE A 19 25.62 -17.26 14.73
N ALA A 20 25.20 -18.42 14.23
CA ALA A 20 25.60 -18.85 12.89
C ALA A 20 25.21 -17.75 11.88
N GLU A 21 26.19 -17.24 11.12
CA GLU A 21 25.91 -16.37 9.97
C GLU A 21 25.00 -17.14 9.01
N ILE A 22 23.73 -16.74 8.94
CA ILE A 22 22.79 -17.29 7.96
C ILE A 22 23.01 -16.51 6.67
N GLU A 23 23.56 -17.17 5.65
CA GLU A 23 23.58 -16.64 4.28
C GLU A 23 22.14 -16.61 3.76
N LEU A 24 21.50 -15.45 3.85
CA LEU A 24 20.17 -15.20 3.28
C LEU A 24 20.34 -14.98 1.77
N GLU A 25 20.17 -16.05 0.98
CA GLU A 25 20.04 -15.93 -0.47
C GLU A 25 18.62 -15.46 -0.84
N ASP A 26 18.52 -14.40 -1.65
CA ASP A 26 17.24 -13.91 -2.18
C ASP A 26 16.57 -15.01 -3.02
N THR A 27 15.33 -15.35 -2.68
CA THR A 27 14.54 -16.26 -3.50
C THR A 27 13.92 -15.53 -4.70
N ALA A 28 13.50 -16.28 -5.72
CA ALA A 28 12.76 -15.71 -6.86
C ALA A 28 11.47 -14.99 -6.42
N ALA A 29 10.86 -15.40 -5.29
CA ALA A 29 9.69 -14.73 -4.74
C ALA A 29 10.05 -13.35 -4.14
N ASP A 30 11.20 -13.24 -3.48
CA ASP A 30 11.68 -11.98 -2.88
C ASP A 30 12.03 -10.95 -3.96
N GLU A 31 12.58 -11.40 -5.09
CA GLU A 31 12.83 -10.54 -6.24
C GLU A 31 11.51 -10.07 -6.90
N ALA A 32 10.57 -11.00 -7.09
CA ALA A 32 9.26 -10.70 -7.67
C ALA A 32 8.45 -9.74 -6.79
N GLY A 33 8.47 -9.93 -5.47
CA GLY A 33 7.81 -9.06 -4.49
C GLY A 33 8.35 -7.64 -4.57
N ARG A 34 9.68 -7.46 -4.50
CA ARG A 34 10.29 -6.13 -4.63
C ARG A 34 9.99 -5.46 -5.97
N ARG A 35 9.85 -6.24 -7.05
CA ARG A 35 9.45 -5.69 -8.34
C ARG A 35 8.01 -5.19 -8.31
N ALA A 36 7.09 -6.00 -7.80
CA ALA A 36 5.69 -5.63 -7.65
C ALA A 36 5.53 -4.38 -6.77
N ASP A 37 6.26 -4.30 -5.66
CA ASP A 37 6.24 -3.14 -4.77
C ASP A 37 6.70 -1.86 -5.47
N ARG A 38 7.75 -1.94 -6.30
CA ARG A 38 8.20 -0.80 -7.11
C ARG A 38 7.14 -0.38 -8.10
N GLU A 39 6.59 -1.32 -8.87
CA GLU A 39 5.55 -1.04 -9.87
C GLU A 39 4.29 -0.46 -9.23
N PHE A 40 3.88 -0.96 -8.06
CA PHE A 40 2.77 -0.43 -7.29
C PHE A 40 3.02 1.00 -6.80
N ASN A 41 4.20 1.27 -6.26
CA ASN A 41 4.57 2.61 -5.78
C ASN A 41 4.63 3.63 -6.93
N GLU A 42 5.21 3.26 -8.06
CA GLU A 42 5.26 4.09 -9.27
C GLU A 42 3.84 4.37 -9.80
N PHE A 43 2.98 3.35 -9.85
CA PHE A 43 1.57 3.51 -10.22
C PHE A 43 0.85 4.50 -9.29
N ARG A 44 1.01 4.32 -7.98
CA ARG A 44 0.42 5.19 -6.96
C ARG A 44 0.88 6.63 -7.13
N GLU A 45 2.19 6.85 -7.31
CA GLU A 45 2.75 8.19 -7.53
C GLU A 45 2.21 8.82 -8.81
N ARG A 46 2.05 8.06 -9.89
CA ARG A 46 1.48 8.56 -11.14
C ARG A 46 0.04 9.04 -10.97
N ILE A 47 -0.79 8.27 -10.25
CA ILE A 47 -2.17 8.69 -9.96
C ILE A 47 -2.17 9.94 -9.09
N LYS A 48 -1.41 9.97 -7.99
CA LYS A 48 -1.32 11.12 -7.09
C LYS A 48 -0.80 12.38 -7.78
N ASN A 49 0.11 12.25 -8.74
CA ASN A 49 0.65 13.39 -9.46
C ASN A 49 -0.33 14.03 -10.45
N THR A 50 -1.36 13.30 -10.85
CA THR A 50 -2.38 13.81 -11.78
C THR A 50 -3.25 14.83 -11.04
N GLU A 51 -3.28 16.08 -11.52
CA GLU A 51 -4.01 17.20 -10.88
C GLU A 51 -5.48 16.88 -10.58
N GLN A 52 -6.08 16.03 -11.40
CA GLN A 52 -7.46 15.56 -11.30
C GLN A 52 -7.72 14.72 -10.03
N PHE A 53 -6.69 14.04 -9.50
CA PHE A 53 -6.77 13.21 -8.29
C PHE A 53 -6.30 13.97 -7.04
N LYS A 54 -5.46 15.00 -7.20
CA LYS A 54 -4.95 15.84 -6.08
C LYS A 54 -6.06 16.58 -5.33
N LEU A 55 -7.12 16.99 -6.03
CA LEU A 55 -8.24 17.70 -5.42
C LEU A 55 -9.08 16.83 -4.48
N GLU A 56 -8.98 15.50 -4.64
CA GLU A 56 -9.89 14.50 -4.06
C GLU A 56 -9.14 13.49 -3.18
N GLU A 57 -7.89 13.77 -2.78
CA GLU A 57 -6.98 12.80 -2.12
C GLU A 57 -7.61 12.09 -0.90
N SER A 58 -8.60 12.71 -0.27
CA SER A 58 -9.40 12.11 0.82
C SER A 58 -10.19 10.84 0.47
N VAL A 59 -10.45 10.52 -0.81
CA VAL A 59 -11.19 9.29 -1.21
C VAL A 59 -10.28 8.08 -1.47
N PHE A 60 -8.99 8.29 -1.75
CA PHE A 60 -8.09 7.22 -2.16
C PHE A 60 -7.16 6.86 -1.01
N ASP A 61 -7.58 5.88 -0.21
CA ASP A 61 -6.70 5.23 0.76
C ASP A 61 -5.81 4.16 0.08
N GLU A 62 -4.87 3.60 0.85
CA GLU A 62 -3.92 2.61 0.35
C GLU A 62 -4.61 1.35 -0.20
N ALA A 63 -5.68 0.91 0.46
CA ALA A 63 -6.49 -0.22 0.00
C ALA A 63 -7.16 0.08 -1.35
N THR A 64 -7.65 1.30 -1.54
CA THR A 64 -8.23 1.73 -2.82
C THR A 64 -7.18 1.76 -3.92
N TYR A 65 -5.97 2.27 -3.66
CA TYR A 65 -4.89 2.21 -4.65
C TYR A 65 -4.54 0.78 -5.04
N GLY A 66 -4.50 -0.14 -4.06
CA GLY A 66 -4.33 -1.59 -4.30
C GLY A 66 -5.39 -2.14 -5.25
N ALA A 67 -6.67 -1.91 -4.95
CA ALA A 67 -7.77 -2.37 -5.78
C ALA A 67 -7.73 -1.80 -7.21
N LEU A 68 -7.37 -0.53 -7.37
CA LEU A 68 -7.21 0.08 -8.70
C LEU A 68 -6.00 -0.48 -9.45
N TYR A 69 -4.92 -0.79 -8.74
CA TYR A 69 -3.75 -1.44 -9.32
C TYR A 69 -4.10 -2.82 -9.86
N ASP A 70 -4.81 -3.64 -9.08
CA ASP A 70 -5.26 -4.96 -9.52
C ASP A 70 -6.15 -4.88 -10.76
N LEU A 71 -7.11 -3.93 -10.80
CA LEU A 71 -7.95 -3.71 -11.99
C LEU A 71 -7.16 -3.32 -13.24
N VAL A 72 -6.03 -2.62 -13.08
CA VAL A 72 -5.14 -2.25 -14.18
C VAL A 72 -4.28 -3.44 -14.61
N GLN A 73 -3.72 -4.18 -13.66
CA GLN A 73 -2.92 -5.38 -13.94
C GLN A 73 -3.73 -6.49 -14.63
N ASP A 74 -4.99 -6.67 -14.20
CA ASP A 74 -5.93 -7.62 -14.80
C ASP A 74 -6.49 -7.13 -16.16
N GLY A 75 -6.15 -5.91 -16.58
CA GLY A 75 -6.56 -5.34 -17.87
C GLY A 75 -8.02 -4.91 -17.94
N HIS A 76 -8.71 -4.80 -16.79
CA HIS A 76 -10.06 -4.24 -16.72
C HIS A 76 -10.07 -2.73 -16.98
N ILE A 77 -9.01 -2.04 -16.59
CA ILE A 77 -8.81 -0.61 -16.82
C ILE A 77 -7.47 -0.40 -17.54
N VAL A 78 -7.53 0.18 -18.73
CA VAL A 78 -6.37 0.53 -19.56
C VAL A 78 -5.85 1.92 -19.21
N ALA A 79 -6.76 2.88 -19.01
CA ALA A 79 -6.40 4.26 -18.65
C ALA A 79 -7.51 4.94 -17.86
N PHE A 80 -7.14 5.74 -16.87
CA PHE A 80 -8.07 6.64 -16.19
C PHE A 80 -8.19 7.96 -16.94
N GLY A 81 -9.40 8.50 -16.99
CA GLY A 81 -9.67 9.87 -17.40
C GLY A 81 -10.14 10.73 -16.22
N GLY A 82 -10.90 11.77 -16.54
CA GLY A 82 -11.28 12.79 -15.58
C GLY A 82 -12.41 12.40 -14.64
N PRO A 83 -12.54 13.09 -13.49
CA PRO A 83 -13.71 12.98 -12.64
C PRO A 83 -14.96 13.45 -13.40
N ILE A 84 -16.01 12.64 -13.34
CA ILE A 84 -17.35 12.93 -13.88
C ILE A 84 -18.24 13.51 -12.77
N SER A 85 -18.11 12.96 -11.55
CA SER A 85 -18.96 13.33 -10.43
C SER A 85 -18.17 13.22 -9.14
N THR A 86 -18.26 14.25 -8.31
CA THR A 86 -17.72 14.25 -6.95
C THR A 86 -18.87 14.29 -5.96
N GLY A 87 -18.79 13.41 -4.96
CA GLY A 87 -19.88 13.18 -4.04
C GLY A 87 -19.38 12.96 -2.63
N LYS A 88 -20.25 13.22 -1.65
CA LYS A 88 -19.96 13.00 -0.23
C LYS A 88 -19.55 11.56 0.06
N GLU A 89 -20.13 10.60 -0.67
CA GLU A 89 -19.98 9.17 -0.42
C GLU A 89 -19.14 8.46 -1.48
N ALA A 90 -19.09 9.00 -2.70
CA ALA A 90 -18.37 8.40 -3.80
C ALA A 90 -18.02 9.42 -4.87
N ASN A 91 -16.93 9.15 -5.58
CA ASN A 91 -16.53 9.83 -6.80
C ASN A 91 -16.64 8.89 -8.00
N VAL A 92 -16.89 9.44 -9.18
CA VAL A 92 -16.97 8.71 -10.45
C VAL A 92 -15.97 9.29 -11.42
N TYR A 93 -15.19 8.44 -12.07
CA TYR A 93 -14.18 8.80 -13.07
C TYR A 93 -14.51 8.14 -14.41
N THR A 94 -14.16 8.79 -15.51
CA THR A 94 -14.10 8.11 -16.81
C THR A 94 -12.89 7.19 -16.83
N ALA A 95 -12.98 6.09 -17.56
CA ALA A 95 -11.84 5.24 -17.84
C ALA A 95 -12.02 4.51 -19.18
N LEU A 96 -10.90 4.09 -19.75
CA LEU A 96 -10.83 3.20 -20.89
C LEU A 96 -10.67 1.78 -20.39
N GLY A 97 -11.59 0.89 -20.76
CA GLY A 97 -11.50 -0.55 -20.55
C GLY A 97 -10.90 -1.26 -21.77
N PRO A 98 -10.92 -2.60 -21.79
CA PRO A 98 -10.43 -3.37 -22.93
C PRO A 98 -11.24 -3.09 -24.20
N GLN A 99 -10.59 -3.26 -25.36
CA GLN A 99 -11.20 -3.07 -26.69
C GLN A 99 -11.79 -1.66 -26.89
N ASP A 100 -11.12 -0.64 -26.34
CA ASP A 100 -11.54 0.76 -26.40
C ASP A 100 -12.94 1.03 -25.84
N THR A 101 -13.39 0.21 -24.88
CA THR A 101 -14.70 0.41 -24.25
C THR A 101 -14.62 1.52 -23.21
N GLU A 102 -15.53 2.50 -23.27
CA GLU A 102 -15.64 3.52 -22.22
C GLU A 102 -16.35 2.93 -21.00
N VAL A 103 -15.73 3.05 -19.83
CA VAL A 103 -16.26 2.56 -18.56
C VAL A 103 -16.24 3.66 -17.50
N ALA A 104 -17.14 3.57 -16.53
CA ALA A 104 -17.18 4.45 -15.37
C ALA A 104 -16.61 3.73 -14.15
N VAL A 105 -15.66 4.36 -13.47
CA VAL A 105 -15.08 3.84 -12.22
C VAL A 105 -15.66 4.62 -11.06
N LYS A 106 -16.51 3.98 -10.26
CA LYS A 106 -17.11 4.58 -9.07
C LYS A 106 -16.39 4.10 -7.82
N VAL A 107 -15.77 5.05 -7.12
CA VAL A 107 -14.96 4.82 -5.92
C VAL A 107 -15.73 5.34 -4.72
N TYR A 108 -16.08 4.45 -3.78
CA TYR A 108 -16.77 4.80 -2.54
C TYR A 108 -15.76 5.11 -1.44
N ARG A 109 -16.06 6.11 -0.60
CA ARG A 109 -15.24 6.44 0.57
C ARG A 109 -15.41 5.38 1.65
N ILE A 110 -14.30 4.80 2.11
CA ILE A 110 -14.30 3.85 3.23
C ILE A 110 -14.41 4.59 4.57
N ASN A 111 -13.81 5.78 4.69
CA ASN A 111 -14.03 6.68 5.82
C ASN A 111 -15.12 7.70 5.49
N ALA A 112 -16.37 7.35 5.78
CA ALA A 112 -17.42 8.36 5.87
C ALA A 112 -17.13 9.21 7.11
N SER A 113 -16.78 10.49 6.95
CA SER A 113 -16.77 11.42 8.10
C SER A 113 -18.11 11.32 8.81
N GLU A 114 -18.10 11.01 10.10
CA GLU A 114 -19.28 11.17 10.93
C GLU A 114 -19.72 12.63 10.81
N PHE A 115 -20.96 12.84 10.36
CA PHE A 115 -21.56 14.16 10.35
C PHE A 115 -21.71 14.60 11.81
N VAL A 116 -20.77 15.40 12.32
CA VAL A 116 -20.95 16.10 13.58
C VAL A 116 -21.88 17.28 13.30
N ASP A 117 -23.13 17.14 13.74
CA ASP A 117 -24.12 18.23 13.70
C ASP A 117 -23.55 19.44 14.45
N MET A 118 -23.14 20.47 13.71
CA MET A 118 -22.71 21.75 14.29
C MET A 118 -23.93 22.54 14.78
N ARG A 119 -24.59 22.04 15.83
CA ARG A 119 -25.53 22.83 16.63
C ARG A 119 -24.91 23.08 18.00
N GLY A 120 -24.37 24.29 18.16
CA GLY A 120 -24.02 24.90 19.44
C GLY A 120 -24.76 26.23 19.57
#